data_AF-A0A2X3KPF9-F1
#
_entry.id   AF-A0A2X3KPF9-F1
#
_cell.length_a   1.000
_cell.length_b   1.000
_cell.length_c   1.000
_cell.angle_alpha   90.00
_cell.angle_beta   90.00
_cell.angle_gamma   90.00
#
_symmetry.space_group_name_H-M   'P 1'
#
loop_
_entity.id
_entity.type
_entity.pdbx_description
1 polymer ?
#
loop_
_entity_poly.entity_id
_entity_poly.type
_entity_poly.pdbx_seq_one_letter_code
_entity_poly.pdbx_strand_id
1 'polypeptide(L)' 'MGGAAVHRQQALVLINEDNAKSEDVVQLAHHVRQKVGEKFNVWLEPEVRFIGASGEVSAVETIS' A
#
# COMPACT_ATOMS: atom_id res chain seq x y z
N MET A 1 2.15 5.10 -8.69
CA MET A 1 1.56 6.37 -8.21
C MET A 1 2.70 7.20 -7.68
N GLY A 2 2.91 8.40 -8.22
CA GLY A 2 4.14 9.15 -7.94
C GLY A 2 5.38 8.26 -8.16
N GLY A 3 6.25 8.21 -7.15
CA GLY A 3 7.44 7.37 -7.14
C GLY A 3 7.25 5.91 -6.72
N ALA A 4 6.05 5.51 -6.27
CA ALA A 4 5.77 4.15 -5.82
C ALA A 4 5.20 3.28 -6.96
N ALA A 5 5.67 2.03 -7.04
CA ALA A 5 5.21 1.05 -8.02
C ALA A 5 5.02 -0.34 -7.43
N VAL A 6 4.26 -1.19 -8.13
CA VAL A 6 4.14 -2.62 -7.81
C VAL A 6 5.27 -3.37 -8.52
N HIS A 7 5.97 -4.25 -7.82
CA HIS A 7 7.04 -5.04 -8.40
C HIS A 7 6.52 -5.99 -9.49
N ARG A 8 7.10 -5.91 -10.69
CA ARG A 8 6.58 -6.64 -11.87
C ARG A 8 6.67 -8.16 -11.77
N GLN A 9 7.61 -8.67 -10.99
CA GLN A 9 7.81 -10.13 -10.82
C GLN A 9 7.13 -10.67 -9.56
N GLN A 10 6.69 -9.80 -8.64
CA GLN A 10 6.01 -10.18 -7.41
C GLN A 10 5.03 -9.09 -7.00
N ALA A 11 3.77 -9.24 -7.41
CA ALA A 11 2.75 -8.19 -7.27
C ALA A 11 2.39 -7.81 -5.81
N LEU A 12 2.82 -8.62 -4.82
CA LEU A 12 2.64 -8.33 -3.40
C LEU A 12 3.68 -7.35 -2.83
N VAL A 13 4.73 -7.02 -3.60
CA VAL A 13 5.79 -6.11 -3.16
C VAL A 13 5.59 -4.75 -3.79
N LEU A 14 5.46 -3.73 -2.94
CA LEU A 14 5.53 -2.33 -3.36
C LEU A 14 6.99 -1.87 -3.32
N ILE A 15 7.41 -1.15 -4.34
CA ILE A 15 8.77 -0.64 -4.49
C ILE A 15 8.77 0.89 -4.59
N ASN A 16 9.84 1.48 -4.10
CA ASN A 16 10.20 2.86 -4.42
C ASN A 16 10.92 2.82 -5.78
N GLU A 17 10.21 3.17 -6.85
CA GLU A 17 10.72 3.19 -8.22
C GLU A 17 11.44 4.51 -8.53
N ASP A 18 10.96 5.63 -7.99
CA ASP A 18 11.61 6.95 -8.12
C ASP A 18 11.24 7.91 -6.98
N ASN A 19 12.07 7.99 -5.94
CA ASN A 19 11.91 8.91 -4.80
C ASN A 19 10.48 8.95 -4.22
N ALA A 20 9.86 7.79 -4.08
CA ALA A 20 8.51 7.62 -3.54
C ALA A 20 8.35 8.31 -2.18
N LYS A 21 7.28 9.09 -2.04
CA LYS A 21 6.84 9.60 -0.74
C LYS A 21 6.04 8.53 0.00
N SER A 22 5.94 8.65 1.32
CA SER A 22 5.06 7.81 2.13
C SER A 22 3.61 7.83 1.61
N GLU A 23 3.13 9.00 1.21
CA GLU A 23 1.81 9.22 0.61
C GLU A 23 1.61 8.40 -0.68
N ASP A 24 2.64 8.29 -1.53
CA ASP A 24 2.58 7.52 -2.77
C ASP A 24 2.39 6.02 -2.49
N VAL A 25 3.09 5.51 -1.48
CA VAL A 25 3.01 4.10 -1.06
C VAL A 25 1.63 3.80 -0.47
N VAL A 26 1.12 4.69 0.39
CA VAL A 26 -0.21 4.57 0.99
C VAL A 26 -1.29 4.56 -0.10
N GLN A 27 -1.25 5.51 -1.03
CA GLN A 27 -2.22 5.59 -2.13
C GLN A 27 -2.15 4.36 -3.04
N LEU A 28 -0.94 3.87 -3.34
CA LEU A 28 -0.77 2.67 -4.15
C LEU A 28 -1.31 1.42 -3.45
N ALA A 29 -1.05 1.27 -2.15
CA ALA A 29 -1.57 0.18 -1.35
C ALA A 29 -3.11 0.20 -1.28
N HIS A 30 -3.70 1.39 -1.08
CA HIS A 30 -5.15 1.59 -1.14
C HIS A 30 -5.71 1.17 -2.50
N HIS A 31 -5.09 1.60 -3.61
CA HIS A 31 -5.52 1.23 -4.95
C HIS A 31 -5.49 -0.28 -5.20
N VAL A 32 -4.41 -0.95 -4.80
CA VAL A 32 -4.28 -2.41 -4.92
C VAL A 32 -5.37 -3.11 -4.09
N ARG A 33 -5.58 -2.67 -2.84
CA ARG A 33 -6.63 -3.21 -1.96
C ARG A 33 -8.03 -3.06 -2.58
N GLN A 34 -8.37 -1.87 -3.07
CA GLN A 34 -9.66 -1.61 -3.72
C GLN A 34 -9.86 -2.50 -4.95
N LYS A 35 -8.84 -2.64 -5.82
CA LYS A 35 -8.95 -3.47 -7.02
C LYS A 35 -9.13 -4.96 -6.72
N VAL A 36 -8.48 -5.46 -5.69
CA VAL A 36 -8.65 -6.86 -5.25
C VAL A 36 -10.01 -7.05 -4.57
N GLY A 37 -10.44 -6.10 -3.75
CA GLY A 37 -11.77 -6.09 -3.13
C GLY A 37 -12.91 -6.07 -4.16
N GLU A 38 -12.85 -5.15 -5.14
CA GLU A 38 -13.84 -5.05 -6.22
C GLU A 38 -13.93 -6.34 -7.05
N LYS A 39 -12.77 -6.96 -7.36
CA LYS A 39 -12.71 -8.10 -8.29
C LYS A 39 -13.00 -9.44 -7.62
N PHE A 40 -12.59 -9.62 -6.38
CA PHE A 40 -12.63 -10.93 -5.70
C PHE A 40 -13.43 -10.91 -4.40
N ASN A 41 -13.91 -9.75 -3.95
CA ASN A 41 -14.52 -9.55 -2.63
C ASN A 41 -13.59 -9.99 -1.48
N VAL A 42 -12.28 -9.83 -1.69
CA VAL A 42 -11.22 -10.13 -0.72
C VAL A 42 -10.53 -8.82 -0.35
N TRP A 43 -10.47 -8.50 0.95
CA TRP A 43 -9.83 -7.29 1.45
C TRP A 43 -8.44 -7.60 1.96
N LEU A 44 -7.42 -7.08 1.28
CA LEU A 44 -6.03 -7.26 1.67
C LEU A 44 -5.69 -6.43 2.91
N GLU A 45 -4.95 -7.04 3.83
CA GLU A 45 -4.37 -6.39 5.00
C GLU A 45 -2.86 -6.23 4.81
N PRO A 46 -2.27 -5.05 5.10
CA PRO A 46 -0.83 -4.88 4.99
C PRO A 46 -0.08 -5.72 6.02
N GLU A 47 0.95 -6.45 5.59
CA GLU A 47 1.89 -7.12 6.49
C GLU A 47 2.86 -6.12 7.15
N VAL A 48 3.16 -5.02 6.45
CA VAL A 48 4.09 -4.00 6.93
C VAL A 48 3.44 -3.11 7.99
N ARG A 49 4.21 -2.76 9.02
CA ARG A 49 3.78 -1.86 10.10
C ARG A 49 3.91 -0.41 9.65
N PHE A 50 2.84 0.37 9.82
CA PHE A 50 2.83 1.79 9.51
C PHE A 50 3.22 2.56 10.77
N ILE A 51 4.19 3.48 10.65
CA ILE A 51 4.66 4.29 11.78
C ILE A 51 4.31 5.75 11.52
N GLY A 52 3.41 6.29 12.33
CA GLY A 52 3.06 7.71 12.37
C GLY A 52 3.95 8.51 13.32
N ALA A 53 3.65 9.80 13.47
CA ALA A 53 4.45 10.72 14.28
C ALA A 53 4.58 10.33 15.76
N SER A 54 3.59 9.62 16.30
CA SER A 54 3.52 9.24 17.73
C SER A 54 3.69 7.73 17.98
N GLY A 55 4.06 6.95 16.97
CA GLY A 55 4.22 5.49 17.07
C GLY A 55 3.54 4.71 15.95
N GLU A 56 3.38 3.41 16.16
CA GLU A 56 2.68 2.53 15.22
C GLU A 56 1.20 2.90 15.09
N VAL A 57 0.71 2.88 13.85
CA VAL A 57 -0.69 3.14 13.50
C VAL A 57 -1.27 1.95 12.73
N SER A 58 -2.60 1.83 12.73
CA SER A 58 -3.29 0.78 11.99
C SER A 58 -3.05 0.94 10.48
N ALA A 59 -2.33 -0.02 9.91
CA ALA A 59 -2.04 -0.05 8.49
C ALA A 59 -3.32 -0.18 7.66
N VAL A 60 -4.27 -1.01 8.11
CA VAL A 60 -5.57 -1.21 7.45
C VAL A 60 -6.35 0.09 7.40
N GLU A 61 -6.46 0.82 8.51
CA GLU A 61 -7.17 2.12 8.53
C GLU A 61 -6.51 3.15 7.61
N THR A 62 -5.18 3.13 7.52
CA THR A 62 -4.42 4.07 6.70
C THR A 62 -4.63 3.85 5.20
N ILE A 63 -4.92 2.62 4.77
CA ILE A 63 -5.14 2.26 3.37
C ILE A 63 -6.60 1.92 3.03
N SER A 64 -7.54 2.16 3.96
CA SER A 64 -8.95 1.79 3.76
C SER A 64 -9.69 2.71 2.82
#